data_AF-A0A7X5V110-F1
#
_entry.id   AF-A0A7X5V110-F1
#
_cell.length_a   1.000
_cell.length_b   1.000
_cell.length_c   1.000
_cell.angle_alpha   90.00
_cell.angle_beta   90.00
_cell.angle_gamma   90.00
#
_symmetry.space_group_name_H-M   'P 1'
#
loop_
_entity.id
_entity.type
_entity.pdbx_description
1 polymer ?
#
loop_
_entity_poly.entity_id
_entity_poly.type
_entity_poly.pdbx_seq_one_letter_code
_entity_poly.pdbx_strand_id
1 'polypeptide(L)'
;MASNAIVREAGGIDLSRIAKGVMFVAAGTLAGATGLAVARVLLGLTPATYEIRQVAILVHLVAVLPAIPLGLWVLLARKGDATHKLLGRIWALLMVTAAVSALFIRYLNHGQFSWLHLFVPVVFFTLYRAVRQARAGQFAAHKRNMWRLYVLALLLPGMFAFLPGRLLWQWLTV
;
A
#
# COMPACT_ATOMS: atom_id res chain seq x y z
N MET A 1 36.94 18.72 1.86
CA MET A 1 35.93 18.25 0.89
C MET A 1 35.51 16.77 1.05
N ALA A 2 36.26 15.92 1.78
CA ALA A 2 35.91 14.50 1.98
C ALA A 2 34.79 14.22 3.03
N SER A 3 34.44 15.18 3.88
CA SER A 3 33.49 14.98 4.98
C SER A 3 32.02 14.86 4.54
N ASN A 4 31.64 15.52 3.43
CA ASN A 4 30.26 15.47 2.92
C ASN A 4 29.90 14.18 2.18
N ALA A 5 30.88 13.33 1.84
CA ALA A 5 30.64 12.05 1.18
C ALA A 5 30.16 10.98 2.18
N ILE A 6 30.77 10.91 3.37
CA ILE A 6 30.46 9.90 4.41
C ILE A 6 29.06 10.12 5.00
N VAL A 7 28.61 11.38 5.12
CA VAL A 7 27.28 11.72 5.63
C VAL A 7 26.15 11.35 4.63
N ARG A 8 26.43 11.31 3.32
CA ARG A 8 25.43 10.97 2.29
C ARG A 8 25.11 9.49 2.21
N GLU A 9 26.01 8.60 2.66
CA GLU A 9 25.80 7.15 2.58
C GLU A 9 25.06 6.55 3.78
N ALA A 10 25.08 7.19 4.96
CA ALA A 10 24.54 6.63 6.20
C ALA A 10 22.99 6.55 6.29
N GLY A 11 22.25 7.03 5.28
CA GLY A 11 20.78 7.13 5.31
C GLY A 11 20.05 6.05 4.52
N GLY A 12 20.77 5.16 3.84
CA GLY A 12 20.17 4.11 3.03
C GLY A 12 19.91 2.87 3.86
N ILE A 13 18.65 2.46 4.06
CA ILE A 13 18.38 1.03 4.33
C ILE A 13 19.02 0.26 3.16
N ASP A 14 20.10 -0.47 3.44
CA ASP A 14 20.72 -1.41 2.53
C ASP A 14 19.86 -2.68 2.53
N LEU A 15 18.72 -2.58 1.84
CA LEU A 15 17.88 -3.75 1.59
C LEU A 15 18.71 -4.70 0.73
N SER A 16 19.06 -5.83 1.34
CA SER A 16 19.73 -6.93 0.64
C SER A 16 18.99 -7.24 -0.66
N ARG A 17 19.72 -7.72 -1.67
CA ARG A 17 19.13 -8.12 -2.96
C ARG A 17 17.95 -9.07 -2.76
N ILE A 18 18.04 -9.93 -1.74
CA ILE A 18 16.98 -10.85 -1.29
C ILE A 18 15.73 -10.06 -0.88
N ALA A 19 15.86 -9.06 0.00
CA ALA A 19 14.69 -8.31 0.46
C ALA A 19 14.00 -7.56 -0.69
N LYS A 20 14.76 -7.00 -1.64
CA LYS A 20 14.18 -6.42 -2.88
C LYS A 20 13.44 -7.46 -3.71
N GLY A 21 14.04 -8.63 -3.91
CA GLY A 21 13.40 -9.75 -4.61
C GLY A 21 12.10 -10.20 -3.95
N VAL A 22 12.12 -10.40 -2.62
CA VAL A 22 10.92 -10.74 -1.83
C VAL A 22 9.82 -9.70 -2.00
N MET A 23 10.15 -8.41 -1.99
CA MET A 23 9.15 -7.36 -2.17
C MET A 23 8.58 -7.31 -3.58
N PHE A 24 9.40 -7.54 -4.61
CA PHE A 24 8.91 -7.66 -5.99
C PHE A 24 7.91 -8.82 -6.12
N VAL A 25 8.27 -9.99 -5.60
CA VAL A 25 7.40 -11.16 -5.61
C VAL A 25 6.12 -10.88 -4.81
N ALA A 26 6.23 -10.40 -3.57
CA ALA A 26 5.07 -10.11 -2.73
C ALA A 26 4.12 -9.08 -3.36
N ALA A 27 4.65 -7.99 -3.90
CA ALA A 27 3.87 -6.96 -4.57
C ALA A 27 3.24 -7.47 -5.87
N GLY A 28 3.99 -8.23 -6.68
CA GLY A 28 3.52 -8.82 -7.93
C GLY A 28 2.41 -9.86 -7.69
N THR A 29 2.62 -10.77 -6.74
CA THR A 29 1.61 -11.76 -6.35
C THR A 29 0.36 -11.08 -5.80
N LEU A 30 0.50 -10.08 -4.92
CA LEU A 30 -0.66 -9.39 -4.35
C LEU A 30 -1.44 -8.60 -5.42
N ALA A 31 -0.75 -7.84 -6.26
CA ALA A 31 -1.38 -7.08 -7.35
C ALA A 31 -2.03 -8.03 -8.37
N GLY A 32 -1.35 -9.10 -8.76
CA GLY A 32 -1.86 -10.12 -9.69
C GLY A 32 -3.09 -10.84 -9.14
N ALA A 33 -3.04 -11.32 -7.90
CA ALA A 33 -4.17 -11.97 -7.25
C ALA A 33 -5.37 -11.03 -7.09
N THR A 34 -5.13 -9.77 -6.73
CA THR A 34 -6.20 -8.76 -6.62
C THR A 34 -6.79 -8.44 -7.98
N GLY A 35 -5.95 -8.26 -9.01
CA GLY A 35 -6.39 -8.03 -10.38
C GLY A 35 -7.21 -9.19 -10.93
N LEU A 36 -6.77 -10.43 -10.69
CA LEU A 36 -7.49 -11.64 -11.10
C LEU A 36 -8.83 -11.76 -10.36
N ALA A 37 -8.86 -11.54 -9.04
CA ALA A 37 -10.09 -11.55 -8.27
C ALA A 37 -11.11 -10.52 -8.81
N VAL A 38 -10.66 -9.28 -9.06
CA VAL A 38 -11.52 -8.24 -9.67
C VAL A 38 -11.98 -8.65 -11.07
N ALA A 39 -11.08 -9.18 -11.92
CA ALA A 39 -11.44 -9.63 -13.26
C ALA A 39 -12.50 -10.74 -13.24
N ARG A 40 -12.38 -11.73 -12.35
CA ARG A 40 -13.39 -12.79 -12.17
C ARG A 40 -14.76 -12.21 -11.84
N VAL A 41 -14.85 -11.18 -11.00
CA VAL A 41 -16.12 -10.52 -10.70
C VAL A 41 -16.67 -9.75 -11.90
N LEU A 42 -15.82 -8.97 -12.59
CA LEU A 42 -16.24 -8.20 -13.76
C LEU A 42 -16.71 -9.10 -14.92
N LEU A 43 -16.12 -10.29 -15.06
CA LEU A 43 -16.49 -11.28 -16.06
C LEU A 43 -17.68 -12.16 -15.65
N GLY A 44 -18.25 -11.96 -14.45
CA GLY A 44 -19.37 -12.76 -13.95
C GLY A 44 -19.01 -14.21 -13.61
N LEU A 45 -17.72 -14.52 -13.44
CA LEU A 45 -17.23 -15.86 -13.07
C LEU A 45 -17.41 -16.16 -11.58
N THR A 46 -17.78 -15.16 -10.78
CA THR A 46 -18.08 -15.27 -9.36
C THR A 46 -19.54 -14.88 -9.13
N PRO A 47 -20.21 -15.43 -8.09
CA PRO A 47 -21.59 -15.05 -7.77
C PRO A 47 -21.72 -13.53 -7.62
N ALA A 48 -22.80 -12.96 -8.16
CA ALA A 48 -23.07 -11.54 -8.03
C ALA A 48 -23.20 -11.14 -6.55
N THR A 49 -22.14 -10.56 -5.99
CA THR A 49 -22.11 -10.10 -4.59
C THR A 49 -22.60 -8.66 -4.52
N TYR A 50 -23.42 -8.33 -3.51
CA TYR A 50 -23.84 -6.95 -3.23
C TYR A 50 -22.64 -6.03 -2.93
N GLU A 51 -21.55 -6.63 -2.47
CA GLU A 51 -20.26 -6.03 -2.13
C GLU A 51 -19.66 -5.15 -3.23
N ILE A 52 -19.75 -5.54 -4.50
CA ILE A 52 -19.17 -4.73 -5.59
C ILE A 52 -19.95 -3.44 -5.86
N ARG A 53 -21.20 -3.35 -5.40
CA ARG A 53 -22.04 -2.14 -5.55
C ARG A 53 -21.69 -1.08 -4.50
N GLN A 54 -20.85 -1.41 -3.54
CA GLN A 54 -20.50 -0.53 -2.45
C GLN A 54 -19.36 0.40 -2.84
N VAL A 55 -19.67 1.69 -2.81
CA VAL A 55 -18.75 2.76 -3.22
C VAL A 55 -17.44 2.70 -2.42
N ALA A 56 -17.50 2.37 -1.13
CA ALA A 56 -16.30 2.26 -0.28
C ALA A 56 -15.30 1.22 -0.79
N ILE A 57 -15.77 0.02 -1.18
CA ILE A 57 -14.90 -1.03 -1.75
C ILE A 57 -14.34 -0.58 -3.09
N LEU A 58 -15.16 -0.02 -3.98
CA LEU A 58 -14.70 0.42 -5.29
C LEU A 58 -13.61 1.48 -5.17
N VAL A 59 -13.84 2.51 -4.35
CA VAL A 59 -12.87 3.57 -4.09
C VAL A 59 -11.60 3.00 -3.46
N HIS A 60 -11.72 2.04 -2.54
CA HIS A 60 -10.57 1.35 -1.96
C HIS A 60 -9.77 0.60 -3.03
N LEU A 61 -10.40 -0.27 -3.81
CA LEU A 61 -9.74 -1.07 -4.85
C LEU A 61 -9.06 -0.20 -5.92
N VAL A 62 -9.75 0.83 -6.40
CA VAL A 62 -9.19 1.77 -7.39
C VAL A 62 -8.01 2.55 -6.81
N ALA A 63 -7.96 2.79 -5.50
CA ALA A 63 -6.80 3.39 -4.86
C ALA A 63 -5.65 2.39 -4.66
N VAL A 64 -5.94 1.18 -4.19
CA VAL A 64 -4.92 0.20 -3.76
C VAL A 64 -4.23 -0.47 -4.95
N LEU A 65 -4.99 -0.84 -5.99
CA LEU A 65 -4.45 -1.52 -7.18
C LEU A 65 -3.29 -0.76 -7.84
N PRO A 66 -3.40 0.55 -8.15
CA PRO A 66 -2.26 1.32 -8.66
C PRO A 66 -1.24 1.67 -7.57
N ALA A 67 -1.63 1.75 -6.29
CA ALA A 67 -0.71 2.08 -5.20
C ALA A 67 0.37 1.01 -4.97
N ILE A 68 0.09 -0.26 -5.26
CA ILE A 68 1.07 -1.36 -5.13
C ILE A 68 2.27 -1.17 -6.09
N PRO A 69 2.09 -1.19 -7.43
CA PRO A 69 3.21 -1.02 -8.35
C PRO A 69 3.83 0.39 -8.26
N LEU A 70 3.02 1.43 -8.04
CA LEU A 70 3.53 2.80 -7.89
C LEU A 70 4.40 2.94 -6.64
N GLY A 71 3.97 2.39 -5.51
CA GLY A 71 4.72 2.41 -4.26
C GLY A 71 6.06 1.69 -4.40
N LEU A 72 6.05 0.50 -5.02
CA LEU A 72 7.26 -0.26 -5.30
C LEU A 72 8.24 0.54 -6.17
N TRP A 73 7.73 1.15 -7.25
CA TRP A 73 8.52 2.00 -8.12
C TRP A 73 9.13 3.18 -7.36
N VAL A 74 8.33 3.94 -6.62
CA VAL A 74 8.79 5.12 -5.85
C VAL A 74 9.88 4.77 -4.83
N LEU A 75 9.79 3.59 -4.21
CA LEU A 75 10.76 3.14 -3.21
C LEU A 75 12.11 2.72 -3.82
N LEU A 76 12.06 2.12 -5.00
CA LEU A 76 13.23 1.59 -5.72
C LEU A 76 13.90 2.61 -6.64
N ALA A 77 13.12 3.54 -7.20
CA ALA A 77 13.60 4.56 -8.11
C ALA A 77 14.66 5.47 -7.47
N ARG A 78 15.37 6.19 -8.34
CA ARG A 78 16.30 7.25 -7.94
C ARG A 78 15.52 8.29 -7.12
N LYS A 79 16.06 8.65 -5.97
CA LYS A 79 15.39 9.51 -5.00
C LYS A 79 15.79 10.97 -5.21
N GLY A 80 14.87 11.88 -4.94
CA GLY A 80 15.15 13.32 -4.83
C GLY A 80 14.96 14.14 -6.09
N ASP A 81 14.61 13.53 -7.23
CA ASP A 81 14.22 14.25 -8.44
C ASP A 81 12.75 14.73 -8.39
N ALA A 82 12.35 15.54 -9.38
CA ALA A 82 10.99 16.06 -9.46
C ALA A 82 9.96 14.92 -9.62
N THR A 83 10.32 13.89 -10.37
CA THR A 83 9.48 12.70 -10.61
C THR A 83 9.20 11.94 -9.32
N HIS A 84 10.20 11.65 -8.49
CA HIS A 84 10.03 10.99 -7.19
C HIS A 84 9.12 11.81 -6.27
N LYS A 85 9.26 13.14 -6.24
CA LYS A 85 8.39 14.02 -5.43
C LYS A 85 6.94 13.98 -5.91
N LEU A 86 6.70 14.02 -7.22
CA LEU A 86 5.36 13.96 -7.79
C LEU A 86 4.72 12.60 -7.54
N LEU A 87 5.39 11.52 -7.94
CA LEU A 87 4.89 10.15 -7.77
C LEU A 87 4.70 9.79 -6.29
N GLY A 88 5.59 10.26 -5.40
CA GLY A 88 5.44 10.09 -3.95
C GLY A 88 4.22 10.81 -3.38
N ARG A 89 3.85 11.99 -3.91
CA ARG A 89 2.61 12.69 -3.53
C ARG A 89 1.37 11.96 -4.03
N ILE A 90 1.38 11.50 -5.29
CA ILE A 90 0.29 10.71 -5.85
C ILE A 90 0.09 9.44 -5.03
N TRP A 91 1.17 8.72 -4.72
CA TRP A 91 1.12 7.52 -3.89
C TRP A 91 0.59 7.81 -2.48
N ALA A 92 1.04 8.89 -1.83
CA ALA A 92 0.50 9.29 -0.53
C ALA A 92 -1.00 9.61 -0.59
N LEU A 93 -1.48 10.26 -1.67
CA LEU A 93 -2.90 10.50 -1.88
C LEU A 93 -3.68 9.19 -2.03
N LEU A 94 -3.18 8.24 -2.82
CA LEU A 94 -3.79 6.91 -2.95
C LEU A 94 -3.88 6.20 -1.60
N MET A 95 -2.80 6.24 -0.79
CA MET A 95 -2.79 5.64 0.55
C MET A 95 -3.81 6.30 1.49
N VAL A 96 -3.97 7.63 1.43
CA VAL A 96 -5.01 8.35 2.20
C VAL A 96 -6.39 7.94 1.73
N THR A 97 -6.65 7.93 0.42
CA THR A 97 -7.94 7.52 -0.14
C THR A 97 -8.30 6.10 0.28
N ALA A 98 -7.35 5.16 0.20
CA ALA A 98 -7.53 3.78 0.65
C ALA A 98 -7.81 3.69 2.16
N ALA A 99 -7.09 4.45 2.99
CA ALA A 99 -7.29 4.45 4.43
C ALA A 99 -8.64 5.04 4.84
N VAL A 100 -9.07 6.13 4.18
CA VAL A 100 -10.38 6.74 4.41
C VAL A 100 -11.49 5.79 3.97
N SER A 101 -11.43 5.24 2.75
CA SER A 101 -12.46 4.33 2.27
C SER A 101 -12.54 3.05 3.11
N ALA A 102 -11.41 2.55 3.62
CA ALA A 102 -11.36 1.40 4.52
C ALA A 102 -12.19 1.62 5.80
N LEU A 103 -12.30 2.85 6.33
CA LEU A 103 -13.16 3.16 7.47
C LEU A 103 -14.65 2.89 7.21
N PHE A 104 -15.06 2.80 5.95
CA PHE A 104 -16.46 2.53 5.58
C PHE A 104 -16.69 1.05 5.22
N ILE A 105 -15.62 0.24 5.13
CA ILE A 105 -15.70 -1.21 4.85
C ILE A 105 -15.99 -1.97 6.16
N ARG A 106 -17.10 -1.62 6.81
CA ARG A 106 -17.60 -2.23 8.06
C ARG A 106 -18.75 -3.20 7.84
N TYR A 107 -19.50 -3.02 6.76
CA TYR A 107 -20.69 -3.82 6.46
C TYR A 107 -20.35 -5.29 6.19
N LEU A 108 -19.14 -5.58 5.68
CA LEU A 108 -18.55 -6.91 5.63
C LEU A 108 -18.42 -7.61 7.00
N ASN A 109 -18.58 -6.87 8.09
CA ASN A 109 -18.45 -7.35 9.46
C ASN A 109 -19.66 -6.93 10.31
N HIS A 110 -20.87 -7.00 9.73
CA HIS A 110 -22.13 -6.65 10.40
C HIS A 110 -22.15 -5.22 10.97
N GLY A 111 -21.48 -4.28 10.29
CA GLY A 111 -21.35 -2.88 10.72
C GLY A 111 -20.25 -2.62 11.75
N GLN A 112 -19.55 -3.65 12.22
CA GLN A 112 -18.47 -3.55 13.20
C GLN A 112 -17.11 -3.32 12.56
N PHE A 113 -16.19 -2.69 13.31
CA PHE A 113 -14.80 -2.60 12.89
C PHE A 113 -14.13 -3.98 12.94
N SER A 114 -13.53 -4.39 11.82
CA SER A 114 -12.65 -5.55 11.78
C SER A 114 -11.25 -5.18 12.29
N TRP A 115 -10.48 -6.16 12.73
CA TRP A 115 -9.08 -5.95 13.15
C TRP A 115 -8.19 -5.34 12.03
N LEU A 116 -8.58 -5.44 10.75
CA LEU A 116 -7.88 -4.77 9.64
C LEU A 116 -7.99 -3.23 9.72
N HIS A 117 -8.99 -2.70 10.42
CA HIS A 117 -9.12 -1.25 10.60
C HIS A 117 -8.02 -0.68 11.51
N LEU A 118 -7.30 -1.52 12.27
CA LEU A 118 -6.14 -1.09 13.05
C LEU A 118 -5.00 -0.57 12.16
N PHE A 119 -4.96 -0.93 10.87
CA PHE A 119 -3.98 -0.41 9.92
C PHE A 119 -4.28 1.02 9.48
N VAL A 120 -5.52 1.50 9.58
CA VAL A 120 -5.91 2.86 9.19
C VAL A 120 -5.14 3.95 9.98
N PRO A 121 -5.13 3.94 11.33
CA PRO A 121 -4.35 4.93 12.07
C PRO A 121 -2.84 4.81 11.80
N VAL A 122 -2.34 3.61 11.49
CA VAL A 122 -0.93 3.40 11.10
C VAL A 122 -0.60 4.15 9.80
N VAL A 123 -1.50 4.12 8.81
CA VAL A 123 -1.33 4.89 7.56
C VAL A 123 -1.21 6.38 7.85
N PHE A 124 -2.21 6.95 8.54
CA PHE A 124 -2.24 8.39 8.82
C PHE A 124 -1.03 8.85 9.63
N PHE A 125 -0.71 8.14 10.72
CA PHE A 125 0.41 8.48 11.57
C PHE A 125 1.74 8.42 10.83
N THR A 126 1.96 7.36 10.03
CA THR A 126 3.23 7.17 9.32
C THR A 126 3.37 8.18 8.17
N LEU A 127 2.30 8.49 7.44
CA LEU A 127 2.30 9.54 6.41
C LEU A 127 2.59 10.92 7.01
N TYR A 128 1.90 11.28 8.10
CA TYR A 128 2.15 12.54 8.80
C TYR A 128 3.63 12.68 9.19
N ARG A 129 4.19 11.65 9.83
CA ARG A 129 5.62 11.63 10.21
C ARG A 129 6.54 11.72 8.99
N ALA A 130 6.24 10.99 7.93
CA ALA A 130 7.07 10.97 6.73
C ALA A 130 7.08 12.31 6.01
N VAL A 131 5.93 13.01 5.94
CA VAL A 131 5.84 14.36 5.37
C VAL A 131 6.61 15.35 6.24
N ARG A 132 6.44 15.30 7.57
CA ARG A 132 7.18 16.16 8.50
C ARG A 132 8.69 15.97 8.38
N GLN A 133 9.14 14.72 8.28
CA GLN A 133 10.55 14.38 8.12
C GLN A 133 11.11 14.85 6.79
N ALA A 134 10.36 14.70 5.69
CA ALA A 134 10.77 15.22 4.39
C ALA A 134 10.93 16.75 4.40
N ARG A 135 10.00 17.47 5.05
CA ARG A 135 10.09 18.93 5.22
C ARG A 135 11.27 19.36 6.10
N ALA A 136 11.57 18.58 7.13
CA ALA A 136 12.71 18.82 8.03
C ALA A 136 14.07 18.33 7.48
N GLY A 137 14.14 17.88 6.22
CA GLY A 137 15.38 17.35 5.62
C GLY A 137 15.85 16.01 6.20
N GLN A 138 15.03 15.33 7.02
CA GLN A 138 15.35 14.05 7.65
C GLN A 138 15.10 12.86 6.70
N PHE A 139 15.83 12.81 5.58
CA PHE A 139 15.57 11.87 4.49
C PHE A 139 15.75 10.39 4.86
N ALA A 140 16.70 10.06 5.75
CA ALA A 140 16.88 8.70 6.25
C ALA A 140 15.64 8.19 7.01
N ALA A 141 15.08 9.05 7.87
CA ALA A 141 13.88 8.73 8.64
C ALA A 141 12.63 8.67 7.74
N HIS A 142 12.51 9.59 6.77
CA HIS A 142 11.47 9.56 5.75
C HIS A 142 11.52 8.24 4.96
N LYS A 143 12.69 7.86 4.43
CA LYS A 143 12.89 6.60 3.68
C LYS A 143 12.43 5.40 4.50
N ARG A 144 12.85 5.32 5.77
CA ARG A 144 12.47 4.22 6.67
C ARG A 144 10.97 4.15 6.91
N ASN A 145 10.31 5.29 7.10
CA ASN A 145 8.87 5.34 7.30
C ASN A 145 8.09 4.99 6.02
N MET A 146 8.56 5.40 4.83
CA MET A 146 7.93 5.00 3.56
C MET A 146 8.02 3.49 3.34
N TRP A 147 9.17 2.87 3.63
CA TRP A 147 9.30 1.40 3.58
C TRP A 147 8.36 0.69 4.55
N ARG A 148 8.31 1.15 5.80
CA ARG A 148 7.40 0.58 6.82
C ARG A 148 5.94 0.72 6.40
N LEU A 149 5.55 1.86 5.85
CA LEU A 149 4.19 2.11 5.39
C LEU A 149 3.81 1.15 4.25
N TYR A 150 4.69 0.98 3.28
CA TYR A 150 4.46 0.07 2.15
C TYR A 150 4.32 -1.40 2.61
N VAL A 151 5.17 -1.86 3.51
CA VAL A 151 5.10 -3.25 3.97
C VAL A 151 3.93 -3.47 4.93
N LEU A 152 3.84 -2.66 6.00
CA LEU A 152 2.91 -2.90 7.10
C LEU A 152 1.48 -2.43 6.81
N ALA A 153 1.29 -1.45 5.93
CA ALA A 153 -0.02 -0.83 5.71
C ALA A 153 -0.54 -0.95 4.28
N LEU A 154 0.23 -1.55 3.36
CA LEU A 154 -0.24 -1.89 2.01
C LEU A 154 -0.12 -3.39 1.74
N LEU A 155 1.09 -3.96 1.81
CA LEU A 155 1.27 -5.39 1.52
C LEU A 155 0.63 -6.29 2.58
N LEU A 156 0.92 -6.06 3.86
CA LEU A 156 0.45 -6.92 4.95
C LEU A 156 -1.08 -6.97 5.06
N PRO A 157 -1.82 -5.84 5.07
CA PRO A 157 -3.28 -5.87 5.09
C PRO A 157 -3.87 -6.44 3.80
N GLY A 158 -3.22 -6.18 2.66
CA GLY A 158 -3.60 -6.76 1.37
C GLY A 158 -3.53 -8.28 1.39
N MET A 159 -2.45 -8.87 1.94
CA MET A 159 -2.35 -10.32 2.12
C MET A 159 -3.44 -10.84 3.06
N PHE A 160 -3.74 -10.13 4.15
CA PHE A 160 -4.82 -10.53 5.07
C PHE A 160 -6.23 -10.43 4.48
N ALA A 161 -6.43 -9.61 3.45
CA ALA A 161 -7.69 -9.55 2.71
C ALA A 161 -7.96 -10.83 1.89
N PHE A 162 -6.96 -11.70 1.70
CA PHE A 162 -7.08 -13.02 1.07
C PHE A 162 -7.21 -14.18 2.07
N LEU A 163 -7.35 -13.91 3.38
CA LEU A 163 -7.65 -14.99 4.33
C LEU A 163 -9.02 -15.62 4.03
N PRO A 164 -9.20 -16.93 4.29
CA PRO A 164 -10.50 -17.59 4.11
C PRO A 164 -11.64 -16.83 4.80
N GLY A 165 -12.75 -16.67 4.09
CA GLY A 165 -13.91 -15.90 4.56
C GLY A 165 -13.82 -14.39 4.33
N ARG A 166 -12.72 -13.87 3.78
CA ARG A 166 -12.63 -12.48 3.31
C ARG A 166 -13.11 -12.35 1.87
N LEU A 167 -13.45 -11.12 1.48
CA LEU A 167 -14.04 -10.83 0.18
C LEU A 167 -13.11 -11.21 -0.99
N LEU A 168 -11.84 -10.82 -0.95
CA LEU A 168 -10.92 -11.13 -2.05
C LEU A 168 -10.62 -12.64 -2.17
N TRP A 169 -10.67 -13.37 -1.05
CA TRP A 169 -10.63 -14.84 -1.08
C TRP A 169 -11.83 -15.40 -1.85
N GLN A 170 -13.05 -14.97 -1.51
CA GLN A 170 -14.28 -15.42 -2.17
C GLN A 170 -14.26 -15.12 -3.68
N TRP A 171 -13.86 -13.91 -4.07
CA TRP A 171 -13.76 -13.52 -5.47
C TRP A 171 -12.71 -14.33 -6.26
N LEU A 172 -11.69 -14.85 -5.58
CA LEU A 172 -10.64 -15.63 -6.24
C LEU A 172 -11.00 -17.11 -6.36
N THR A 173 -11.67 -17.69 -5.36
CA THR A 173 -11.84 -19.15 -5.24
C THR A 173 -13.23 -19.68 -5.61
N VAL A 174 -14.26 -18.84 -5.56
CA VAL A 174 -15.65 -19.20 -5.90
C VAL A 174 -15.92 -18.80 -7.34
#